data_AF-A0A0P7GLS4-F1
#
_entry.id   AF-A0A0P7GLS4-F1
#
_cell.length_a   1.000
_cell.length_b   1.000
_cell.length_c   1.000
_cell.angle_alpha   90.00
_cell.angle_beta   90.00
_cell.angle_gamma   90.00
#
_symmetry.space_group_name_H-M   'P 1'
#
loop_
_entity.id
_entity.type
_entity.pdbx_description
1 polymer ?
#
loop_
_entity_poly.entity_id
_entity_poly.type
_entity_poly.pdbx_seq_one_letter_code
_entity_poly.pdbx_strand_id
1 'polypeptide(L)'
;MSEEPAITLYRLQACPFCERVVRILDEYDIDYRSRFVEPMHSDRNVVKRLSGKRSVPALVDGNTGVTMSESGNIVEYLEKTYGGEA
;
A
#
# COMPACT_ATOMS: atom_id res chain seq x y z
N MET A 1 9.23 -13.71 17.31
CA MET A 1 8.36 -12.56 17.59
C MET A 1 7.72 -12.21 16.27
N SER A 2 6.40 -12.12 16.22
CA SER A 2 5.71 -11.78 14.97
C SER A 2 5.87 -10.29 14.74
N GLU A 3 6.93 -9.86 14.06
CA GLU A 3 7.01 -8.51 13.51
C GLU A 3 5.93 -8.42 12.42
N GLU A 4 4.74 -7.96 12.81
CA GLU A 4 3.74 -7.60 11.84
C GLU A 4 4.25 -6.37 11.09
N PRO A 5 4.40 -6.43 9.76
CA PRO A 5 4.91 -5.30 9.00
C PRO A 5 4.01 -4.08 9.21
N ALA A 6 4.63 -2.95 9.56
CA ALA A 6 3.93 -1.70 9.82
C ALA A 6 3.22 -1.17 8.56
N ILE A 7 3.73 -1.51 7.38
CA ILE A 7 3.14 -1.13 6.11
C ILE A 7 2.12 -2.18 5.68
N THR A 8 0.91 -1.72 5.35
CA THR A 8 -0.14 -2.54 4.75
C THR A 8 -0.53 -2.00 3.37
N LEU A 9 -0.38 -2.83 2.35
CA LEU A 9 -0.81 -2.54 0.98
C LEU A 9 -2.14 -3.23 0.68
N TYR A 10 -3.17 -2.44 0.44
CA TYR A 10 -4.46 -2.91 -0.06
C TYR A 10 -4.43 -2.97 -1.58
N ARG A 11 -4.64 -4.17 -2.14
CA ARG A 11 -4.55 -4.45 -3.58
C ARG A 11 -5.70 -5.31 -4.09
N LEU A 12 -5.90 -5.29 -5.41
CA LEU A 12 -6.74 -6.25 -6.13
C LEU A 12 -5.87 -7.28 -6.85
N GLN A 13 -6.47 -8.44 -7.16
CA GLN A 13 -5.87 -9.44 -8.05
C GLN A 13 -5.68 -8.83 -9.44
N ALA A 14 -4.53 -9.12 -10.07
CA ALA A 14 -4.17 -8.65 -11.42
C ALA A 14 -4.28 -7.13 -11.64
N CYS A 15 -3.92 -6.31 -10.65
CA CYS A 15 -3.92 -4.85 -10.77
C CYS A 15 -2.52 -4.31 -11.11
N PRO A 16 -2.30 -3.73 -12.31
CA PRO A 16 -0.97 -3.25 -12.73
C PRO A 16 -0.45 -2.09 -11.86
N PHE A 17 -1.36 -1.27 -11.31
CA PHE A 17 -0.99 -0.20 -10.38
C PHE A 17 -0.52 -0.72 -9.02
N CYS A 18 -1.08 -1.84 -8.56
CA CYS A 18 -0.65 -2.47 -7.32
C CYS A 18 0.73 -3.14 -7.49
N GLU A 19 0.97 -3.78 -8.64
CA GLU A 19 2.27 -4.37 -8.96
C GLU A 19 3.38 -3.33 -9.01
N ARG A 20 3.09 -2.11 -9.51
CA ARG A 20 4.05 -1.01 -9.45
C ARG A 20 4.48 -0.70 -8.01
N VAL A 21 3.55 -0.60 -7.08
CA VAL A 21 3.86 -0.32 -5.66
C VAL A 21 4.63 -1.47 -5.03
N VAL A 22 4.24 -2.70 -5.31
CA VAL A 22 4.95 -3.91 -4.83
C VAL A 22 6.40 -3.91 -5.27
N ARG A 23 6.68 -3.60 -6.54
CA ARG A 23 8.05 -3.54 -7.04
C ARG A 23 8.93 -2.57 -6.26
N ILE A 24 8.39 -1.43 -5.85
CA ILE A 24 9.13 -0.42 -5.08
C ILE A 24 9.34 -0.88 -3.63
N LEU A 25 8.32 -1.50 -3.03
CA LEU A 25 8.48 -2.12 -1.71
C LEU A 25 9.56 -3.21 -1.73
N ASP A 26 9.57 -4.07 -2.75
CA ASP A 26 10.57 -5.12 -2.92
C ASP A 26 11.96 -4.54 -3.25
N GLU A 27 12.04 -3.49 -4.07
CA GLU A 27 13.31 -2.83 -4.44
C GLU A 27 14.03 -2.20 -3.25
N TYR A 28 13.27 -1.66 -2.30
CA TYR A 28 13.78 -1.08 -1.06
C TYR A 28 13.79 -2.07 0.12
N ASP A 29 13.54 -3.36 -0.11
CA ASP A 29 13.47 -4.42 0.91
C ASP A 29 12.56 -4.06 2.11
N ILE A 30 11.43 -3.42 1.80
CA ILE A 30 10.47 -2.94 2.80
C ILE A 30 9.49 -4.06 3.11
N ASP A 31 9.49 -4.53 4.36
CA ASP A 31 8.49 -5.47 4.85
C ASP A 31 7.07 -4.88 4.82
N TYR A 32 6.15 -5.57 4.13
CA TYR A 32 4.75 -5.14 4.00
C TYR A 32 3.75 -6.28 4.12
N ARG A 33 2.56 -5.94 4.63
CA ARG A 33 1.38 -6.81 4.63
C ARG A 33 0.59 -6.59 3.36
N SER A 34 0.42 -7.64 2.55
CA SER A 34 -0.52 -7.59 1.44
C SER A 34 -1.95 -7.95 1.89
N ARG A 35 -2.92 -7.08 1.60
CA ARG A 35 -4.34 -7.34 1.83
C ARG A 35 -5.09 -7.26 0.51
N PHE A 36 -5.59 -8.40 0.05
CA PHE A 36 -6.52 -8.44 -1.07
C PHE A 36 -7.89 -7.97 -0.64
N VAL A 37 -8.40 -6.96 -1.32
CA VAL A 37 -9.78 -6.50 -1.13
C VAL A 37 -10.68 -7.21 -2.14
N GLU A 38 -11.88 -7.60 -1.74
CA GLU A 38 -12.82 -8.25 -2.66
C GLU A 38 -13.21 -7.29 -3.79
N PRO A 39 -13.36 -7.78 -5.04
CA PRO A 39 -13.67 -6.95 -6.20
C PRO A 39 -15.08 -6.35 -6.12
N MET A 40 -15.98 -6.93 -5.31
CA MET A 40 -17.32 -6.42 -5.11
C MET A 40 -17.26 -5.06 -4.40
N HIS A 41 -17.92 -4.06 -5.01
CA HIS A 41 -17.92 -2.66 -4.60
C HIS A 41 -18.28 -2.42 -3.13
N SER A 42 -18.98 -3.37 -2.51
CA SER A 42 -19.46 -3.37 -1.12
C SER A 42 -18.35 -3.51 -0.08
N ASP A 43 -17.25 -4.20 -0.38
CA ASP A 43 -16.18 -4.49 0.60
C ASP A 43 -15.03 -3.49 0.57
N ARG A 44 -15.02 -2.58 -0.41
CA ARG A 44 -14.11 -1.41 -0.43
C ARG A 44 -14.46 -0.34 0.61
N ASN A 45 -15.39 -0.63 1.52
CA ASN A 45 -15.65 0.21 2.69
C ASN A 45 -14.42 0.33 3.59
N VAL A 46 -13.58 -0.69 3.70
CA VAL A 46 -12.29 -0.62 4.41
C VAL A 46 -11.36 0.39 3.74
N VAL A 47 -11.16 0.28 2.43
CA VAL A 47 -10.30 1.21 1.65
C VAL A 47 -10.84 2.63 1.73
N LYS A 48 -12.17 2.81 1.63
CA LYS A 48 -12.83 4.12 1.77
C LYS A 48 -12.68 4.71 3.17
N ARG A 49 -12.82 3.89 4.22
CA ARG A 49 -12.67 4.35 5.61
C ARG A 49 -11.24 4.77 5.92
N LEU A 50 -10.26 4.07 5.36
CA LEU A 50 -8.84 4.33 5.61
C LEU A 50 -8.31 5.48 4.76
N SER A 51 -8.56 5.45 3.45
CA SER A 51 -7.95 6.39 2.49
C SER A 51 -8.86 7.52 2.02
N GLY A 52 -10.13 7.53 2.45
CA GLY A 52 -11.17 8.43 1.92
C GLY A 52 -11.63 8.08 0.49
N LYS A 53 -10.94 7.17 -0.22
CA LYS A 53 -11.23 6.77 -1.61
C LYS A 53 -11.49 5.27 -1.71
N ARG A 54 -12.17 4.85 -2.79
CA ARG A 54 -12.39 3.42 -3.12
C ARG A 54 -11.39 2.89 -4.16
N SER A 55 -10.46 3.73 -4.62
CA SER A 55 -9.40 3.33 -5.55
C SER A 55 -8.35 2.49 -4.82
N VAL A 56 -7.84 1.48 -5.52
CA VAL A 56 -6.63 0.75 -5.14
C VAL A 56 -5.54 1.04 -6.17
N PRO A 57 -4.25 0.97 -5.82
CA PRO A 57 -3.70 0.63 -4.50
C PRO A 57 -3.96 1.70 -3.42
N ALA A 58 -4.04 1.24 -2.17
CA ALA A 58 -3.99 2.10 -0.98
C ALA A 58 -2.94 1.57 -0.01
N LEU A 59 -2.15 2.46 0.57
CA LEU A 59 -1.08 2.14 1.52
C LEU A 59 -1.41 2.77 2.87
N VAL A 60 -1.24 1.97 3.93
CA VAL A 60 -1.25 2.41 5.32
C VAL A 60 0.13 2.14 5.88
N ASP A 61 0.80 3.17 6.36
CA ASP A 61 2.07 3.04 7.08
C ASP A 61 1.86 3.32 8.57
N GLY A 62 1.98 2.28 9.38
CA GLY A 62 1.89 2.36 10.83
C GLY A 62 3.06 3.06 11.51
N ASN A 63 4.22 3.16 10.85
CA ASN A 63 5.40 3.84 11.40
C ASN A 63 5.20 5.37 11.41
N THR A 64 4.60 5.90 10.34
CA THR A 64 4.42 7.33 10.12
C THR A 64 2.98 7.81 10.35
N GLY A 65 2.03 6.87 10.46
CA GLY A 65 0.59 7.17 10.54
C GLY A 65 -0.01 7.59 9.19
N VAL A 66 0.73 7.45 8.10
CA VAL A 66 0.31 7.88 6.77
C VAL A 66 -0.68 6.88 6.19
N THR A 67 -1.76 7.40 5.61
CA THR A 67 -2.65 6.61 4.77
C THR A 67 -2.91 7.35 3.47
N MET A 68 -2.68 6.68 2.34
CA MET A 68 -2.85 7.29 1.03
C MET A 68 -3.29 6.28 -0.03
N SER A 69 -3.79 6.83 -1.14
CA SER A 69 -4.18 6.09 -2.33
C SER A 69 -3.56 6.75 -3.56
N GLU A 70 -3.71 6.09 -4.71
CA GLU A 70 -3.07 6.42 -5.98
C GLU A 70 -1.61 5.94 -6.05
N SER A 71 -1.35 5.02 -7.00
CA SER A 71 -0.04 4.37 -7.12
C SER A 71 1.14 5.32 -7.25
N GLY A 72 0.99 6.43 -8.01
CA GLY A 72 2.07 7.42 -8.18
C GLY A 72 2.47 8.09 -6.86
N ASN A 73 1.49 8.48 -6.06
CA ASN A 73 1.75 9.11 -4.76
C ASN A 73 2.40 8.13 -3.79
N ILE A 74 1.95 6.87 -3.81
CA ILE A 74 2.51 5.82 -2.96
C ILE A 74 3.98 5.58 -3.31
N VAL A 75 4.31 5.45 -4.60
CA VAL A 75 5.69 5.28 -5.06
C VAL A 75 6.55 6.45 -4.61
N GLU A 76 6.13 7.68 -4.92
CA GLU A 76 6.90 8.88 -4.55
C GLU A 76 7.11 8.96 -3.02
N TYR A 77 6.11 8.57 -2.23
CA TYR A 77 6.22 8.51 -0.78
C TYR A 77 7.25 7.46 -0.32
N LEU A 78 7.21 6.25 -0.88
CA LEU A 78 8.14 5.18 -0.53
C LEU A 78 9.58 5.56 -0.91
N GLU A 79 9.79 6.10 -2.11
CA GLU A 79 11.09 6.60 -2.56
C GLU A 79 11.62 7.71 -1.63
N LYS A 80 10.78 8.68 -1.25
CA LYS A 80 11.20 9.78 -0.36
C LYS A 80 11.44 9.37 1.08
N THR A 81 10.67 8.41 1.59
CA THR A 81 10.70 8.03 3.01
C THR A 81 11.70 6.91 3.27
N TYR A 82 11.81 5.96 2.34
CA TYR A 82 12.56 4.72 2.50
C TYR A 82 13.62 4.52 1.40
N GLY A 83 13.57 5.26 0.29
CA GLY A 83 14.56 5.14 -0.80
C GLY A 83 15.93 5.78 -0.53
N GLY A 84 16.29 5.96 0.75
CA GLY A 84 17.52 6.59 1.21
C GLY A 84 18.73 5.65 1.35
N GLU A 85 18.57 4.36 1.11
CA GLU A 85 19.66 3.38 1.13
C GLU A 85 19.68 2.60 -0.19
N ALA A 86 20.55 3.04 -1.10
CA ALA A 86 21.04 2.26 -2.24
C ALA A 86 22.57 2.32 -2.23
#